data_AF-A0A1C8ZVN4-F1
#
_entry.id   AF-A0A1C8ZVN4-F1
#
_cell.length_a   1.000
_cell.length_b   1.000
_cell.length_c   1.000
_cell.angle_alpha   90.00
_cell.angle_beta   90.00
_cell.angle_gamma   90.00
#
_symmetry.space_group_name_H-M   'P 1'
#
loop_
_entity.id
_entity.type
_entity.pdbx_description
1 polymer ?
#
loop_
_entity_poly.entity_id
_entity_poly.type
_entity_poly.pdbx_seq_one_letter_code
_entity_poly.pdbx_strand_id
1 'polypeptide(L)'
;MLIKVRIEGIEVFPSQVKGKLALERNLVLIIRTQARVLYVDYIGSNSTLGAYVPPPFLSGKIYYYKLIEVPEGMEKYIECIAKEVENRLNPLFKNKGIKCEEQLTVLVEAGE
;
A
#
# COMPACT_ATOMS: atom_id res chain seq x y z
N MET A 1 8.23 -18.46 -5.69
CA MET A 1 9.27 -17.42 -5.52
C MET A 1 9.03 -16.72 -4.20
N LEU A 2 10.09 -16.39 -3.44
CA LEU A 2 9.99 -15.71 -2.16
C LEU A 2 10.36 -14.24 -2.32
N ILE A 3 9.44 -13.33 -2.03
CA ILE A 3 9.72 -11.88 -1.96
C ILE A 3 9.68 -11.48 -0.49
N LYS A 4 10.74 -10.84 0.01
CA LYS A 4 10.73 -10.25 1.35
C LYS A 4 10.34 -8.79 1.24
N VAL A 5 9.29 -8.40 1.95
CA VAL A 5 8.83 -7.01 2.03
C VAL A 5 8.73 -6.65 3.50
N ARG A 6 9.42 -5.59 3.89
CA ARG A 6 9.28 -5.02 5.23
C ARG A 6 8.07 -4.10 5.23
N ILE A 7 7.19 -4.23 6.23
CA ILE A 7 6.16 -3.21 6.49
C ILE A 7 6.80 -2.05 7.28
N GLU A 8 7.92 -1.57 6.78
CA GLU A 8 8.56 -0.35 7.21
C GLU A 8 8.31 0.67 6.11
N GLY A 9 7.90 1.85 6.52
CA GLY A 9 7.36 2.81 5.57
C GLY A 9 7.15 4.15 6.23
N ILE A 10 7.14 5.18 5.41
CA ILE A 10 6.85 6.53 5.90
C ILE A 10 5.36 6.65 6.17
N GLU A 11 5.00 7.16 7.35
CA GLU A 11 3.62 7.48 7.70
C GLU A 11 3.40 8.98 7.50
N VAL A 12 2.40 9.33 6.68
CA VAL A 12 2.10 10.71 6.30
C VAL A 12 0.61 10.95 6.26
N PHE A 13 0.19 12.17 6.55
CA PHE A 13 -1.18 12.59 6.24
C PHE A 13 -1.35 12.77 4.73
N PRO A 14 -2.55 12.50 4.16
CA PRO A 14 -2.83 12.75 2.75
C PRO A 14 -2.52 14.19 2.31
N SER A 15 -2.76 15.17 3.17
CA SER A 15 -2.48 16.59 2.90
C SER A 15 -0.98 16.93 2.79
N GLN A 16 -0.10 16.03 3.24
CA GLN A 16 1.36 16.15 3.17
C GLN A 16 1.94 15.51 1.90
N VAL A 17 1.13 14.83 1.08
CA VAL A 17 1.55 14.28 -0.21
C VAL A 17 1.76 15.43 -1.20
N LYS A 18 2.98 15.97 -1.24
CA LYS A 18 3.38 17.13 -2.05
C LYS A 18 4.83 16.98 -2.51
N GLY A 19 5.23 17.78 -3.49
CA GLY A 19 6.62 17.83 -3.96
C GLY A 19 7.12 16.47 -4.44
N LYS A 20 8.33 16.08 -4.03
CA LYS A 20 8.94 14.79 -4.41
C LYS A 20 8.04 13.60 -4.06
N LEU A 21 7.42 13.62 -2.89
CA LEU A 21 6.57 12.52 -2.41
C LEU A 21 5.36 12.26 -3.33
N ALA A 22 4.83 13.31 -3.97
CA ALA A 22 3.70 13.17 -4.90
C ALA A 22 4.09 12.48 -6.22
N LEU A 23 5.39 12.40 -6.54
CA LEU A 23 5.93 11.77 -7.74
C LEU A 23 6.28 10.30 -7.53
N GLU A 24 6.30 9.83 -6.28
CA GLU A 24 6.65 8.45 -5.94
C GLU A 24 5.68 7.46 -6.58
N ARG A 25 6.22 6.30 -6.95
CA ARG A 25 5.55 5.20 -7.66
C ARG A 25 5.98 3.86 -7.06
N ASN A 26 5.34 2.78 -7.50
CA ASN A 26 5.64 1.42 -7.08
C ASN A 26 5.57 1.26 -5.54
N LEU A 27 4.47 1.77 -4.97
CA LEU A 27 4.25 1.78 -3.52
C LEU A 27 3.07 0.88 -3.17
N VAL A 28 3.19 0.15 -2.06
CA VAL A 28 2.00 -0.36 -1.35
C VAL A 28 1.53 0.72 -0.38
N LEU A 29 0.25 1.05 -0.49
CA LEU A 29 -0.42 2.08 0.28
C LEU A 29 -1.28 1.44 1.36
N ILE A 30 -0.91 1.61 2.62
CA ILE A 30 -1.73 1.19 3.75
C ILE A 30 -2.46 2.42 4.28
N ILE A 31 -3.78 2.41 4.18
CA ILE A 31 -4.64 3.44 4.77
C ILE A 31 -5.05 2.99 6.16
N ARG A 32 -4.67 3.74 7.19
CA ARG A 32 -4.89 3.37 8.59
C ARG A 32 -5.30 4.56 9.46
N THR A 33 -5.95 4.25 10.57
CA THR A 33 -6.02 5.16 11.73
C THR A 33 -4.96 4.75 12.75
N GLN A 34 -4.88 5.47 13.87
CA GLN A 34 -4.07 5.06 15.01
C GLN A 34 -4.48 3.68 15.54
N ALA A 35 -5.77 3.33 15.47
CA ALA A 35 -6.32 2.12 16.07
C ALA A 35 -6.31 0.89 15.14
N ARG A 36 -6.45 1.07 13.82
CA ARG A 36 -6.60 -0.06 12.89
C ARG A 36 -6.24 0.29 11.44
N VAL A 37 -5.95 -0.75 10.67
CA VAL A 37 -5.87 -0.64 9.20
C VAL A 37 -7.28 -0.60 8.62
N LEU A 38 -7.52 0.36 7.74
CA LEU A 38 -8.81 0.56 7.07
C LEU A 38 -8.83 -0.10 5.71
N TYR A 39 -7.76 0.06 4.92
CA TYR A 39 -7.69 -0.36 3.53
C TYR A 39 -6.24 -0.54 3.10
N VAL A 40 -5.99 -1.44 2.15
CA VAL A 40 -4.69 -1.61 1.50
C VAL A 40 -4.88 -1.45 -0.01
N ASP A 41 -4.00 -0.69 -0.63
CA ASP A 41 -4.00 -0.41 -2.05
C ASP A 41 -2.56 -0.35 -2.58
N TYR A 42 -2.39 -0.02 -3.86
CA TYR A 42 -1.08 0.15 -4.46
C TYR A 42 -1.04 1.28 -5.48
N ILE A 43 0.16 1.85 -5.65
CA ILE A 43 0.50 2.80 -6.71
C ILE A 43 1.43 2.09 -7.68
N GLY A 44 0.89 1.66 -8.82
CA GLY A 44 1.68 1.03 -9.88
C GLY A 44 2.58 2.00 -10.65
N SER A 45 3.38 1.47 -11.58
CA SER A 45 4.33 2.23 -12.40
C SER A 45 3.69 3.29 -13.31
N ASN A 46 2.41 3.11 -13.64
CA ASN A 46 1.62 3.99 -14.51
C ASN A 46 0.90 5.14 -13.77
N SER A 47 1.04 5.22 -12.45
CA SER A 47 0.43 6.27 -11.63
C SER A 47 1.44 6.83 -10.63
N THR A 48 1.07 7.89 -9.94
CA THR A 48 1.87 8.47 -8.85
C THR A 48 1.02 8.62 -7.60
N LEU A 49 1.68 8.70 -6.44
CA LEU A 49 0.99 8.90 -5.17
C LEU A 49 0.15 10.19 -5.15
N GLY A 50 0.63 11.26 -5.79
CA GLY A 50 -0.11 12.53 -5.88
C GLY A 50 -1.40 12.46 -6.71
N ALA A 51 -1.51 11.49 -7.62
CA ALA A 51 -2.72 11.24 -8.40
C ALA A 51 -3.66 10.24 -7.73
N TYR A 52 -3.28 9.67 -6.59
CA TYR A 52 -4.10 8.70 -5.87
C TYR A 52 -5.37 9.33 -5.31
N VAL A 53 -6.51 8.73 -5.64
CA VAL A 53 -7.82 9.12 -5.09
C VAL A 53 -8.31 8.01 -4.17
N PRO A 54 -8.46 8.29 -2.85
CA PRO A 54 -9.00 7.32 -1.91
C PRO A 54 -10.40 6.85 -2.27
N PRO A 55 -10.73 5.59 -1.97
CA PRO A 55 -12.09 5.09 -2.14
C PRO A 55 -13.15 5.96 -1.43
N PRO A 56 -14.34 6.16 -2.04
CA PRO A 56 -15.37 7.05 -1.49
C PRO A 56 -15.82 6.73 -0.07
N PHE A 57 -15.78 5.47 0.36
CA PHE A 57 -16.15 5.06 1.72
C PHE A 57 -15.19 5.59 2.80
N LEU A 58 -14.02 6.10 2.41
CA LEU A 58 -13.08 6.78 3.30
C LEU A 58 -13.29 8.29 3.34
N SER A 59 -14.19 8.85 2.52
CA SER A 59 -14.49 10.27 2.52
C SER A 59 -14.93 10.75 3.91
N GLY A 60 -14.40 11.89 4.35
CA GLY A 60 -14.67 12.47 5.66
C GLY A 60 -14.02 11.74 6.85
N LYS A 61 -13.27 10.66 6.63
CA LYS A 61 -12.51 9.99 7.70
C LYS A 61 -11.11 10.60 7.84
N ILE A 62 -10.61 10.66 9.07
CA ILE A 62 -9.21 11.01 9.34
C ILE A 62 -8.40 9.71 9.30
N TYR A 63 -7.40 9.68 8.43
CA TYR A 63 -6.49 8.55 8.26
C TYR A 63 -5.11 9.02 7.81
N TYR A 64 -4.16 8.10 7.91
CA TYR A 64 -2.79 8.23 7.46
C TYR A 64 -2.52 7.25 6.33
N TYR A 65 -1.58 7.62 5.49
CA TYR A 65 -0.94 6.71 4.56
C TYR A 65 0.34 6.20 5.19
N LYS A 66 0.48 4.89 5.32
CA LYS A 66 1.76 4.23 5.51
C LYS A 66 2.20 3.69 4.15
N LEU A 67 3.29 4.25 3.64
CA LEU A 67 3.82 3.99 2.30
C LEU A 67 4.96 2.98 2.40
N ILE A 68 4.80 1.83 1.75
CA ILE A 68 5.86 0.82 1.66
C ILE A 68 6.39 0.82 0.23
N GLU A 69 7.69 1.03 0.10
CA GLU A 69 8.37 0.90 -1.18
C GLU A 69 8.45 -0.56 -1.59
N VAL A 70 8.09 -0.86 -2.83
CA VAL A 70 8.34 -2.17 -3.42
C VAL A 70 9.82 -2.27 -3.79
N PRO A 71 10.52 -3.36 -3.45
CA PRO A 71 11.91 -3.54 -3.85
C PRO A 71 12.12 -3.41 -5.35
N GLU A 72 13.25 -2.81 -5.75
CA GLU A 72 13.60 -2.61 -7.16
C GLU A 72 13.59 -3.95 -7.93
N GLY A 73 12.99 -3.95 -9.11
CA GLY A 73 12.84 -5.13 -9.97
C GLY A 73 11.64 -6.03 -9.61
N MET A 74 10.89 -5.70 -8.54
CA MET A 74 9.68 -6.42 -8.11
C MET A 74 8.38 -5.68 -8.47
N GLU A 75 8.45 -4.60 -9.24
CA GLU A 75 7.31 -3.74 -9.58
C GLU A 75 6.19 -4.52 -10.29
N LYS A 76 6.56 -5.51 -11.12
CA LYS A 76 5.60 -6.40 -11.78
C LYS A 76 4.76 -7.25 -10.81
N TYR A 77 5.21 -7.39 -9.57
CA TYR A 77 4.53 -8.17 -8.53
C TYR A 77 3.79 -7.30 -7.52
N ILE A 78 3.68 -5.99 -7.75
CA ILE A 78 3.08 -5.05 -6.80
C ILE A 78 1.67 -5.45 -6.37
N GLU A 79 0.84 -5.99 -7.28
CA GLU A 79 -0.51 -6.44 -6.95
C GLU A 79 -0.48 -7.64 -5.99
N CYS A 80 0.40 -8.59 -6.24
CA CYS A 80 0.60 -9.74 -5.35
C CYS A 80 1.16 -9.33 -3.99
N ILE A 81 2.10 -8.39 -3.97
CA ILE A 81 2.65 -7.84 -2.72
C ILE A 81 1.54 -7.12 -1.94
N ALA A 82 0.78 -6.24 -2.58
CA ALA A 82 -0.33 -5.54 -1.96
C ALA A 82 -1.40 -6.52 -1.45
N LYS A 83 -1.66 -7.60 -2.19
CA LYS A 83 -2.62 -8.63 -1.77
C LYS A 83 -2.17 -9.34 -0.51
N GLU A 84 -0.90 -9.71 -0.44
CA GLU A 84 -0.37 -10.42 0.73
C GLU A 84 -0.28 -9.50 1.95
N VAL A 85 0.09 -8.23 1.74
CA VAL A 85 0.01 -7.19 2.78
C VAL A 85 -1.44 -7.01 3.27
N GLU A 86 -2.42 -6.97 2.37
CA GLU A 86 -3.85 -6.93 2.73
C GLU A 86 -4.24 -8.14 3.58
N ASN A 87 -3.92 -9.35 3.14
CA ASN A 87 -4.26 -10.59 3.84
C ASN A 87 -3.65 -10.60 5.25
N ARG A 88 -2.39 -10.18 5.36
CA ARG A 88 -1.64 -10.15 6.62
C ARG A 88 -2.18 -9.12 7.60
N LEU A 89 -2.50 -7.92 7.13
CA LEU A 89 -2.98 -6.81 7.96
C LEU A 89 -4.47 -6.89 8.27
N ASN A 90 -5.23 -7.67 7.52
CA ASN A 90 -6.67 -7.88 7.69
C ASN A 90 -7.45 -6.56 7.87
N PRO A 91 -7.42 -5.66 6.87
CA PRO A 91 -8.03 -4.34 6.98
C PRO A 91 -9.54 -4.41 7.15
N LEU A 92 -10.14 -3.32 7.64
CA LEU A 92 -11.60 -3.19 7.76
C LEU A 92 -12.33 -3.43 6.44
N PHE A 93 -11.77 -2.90 5.34
CA PHE A 93 -12.31 -3.02 4.01
C PHE A 93 -11.30 -3.71 3.11
N LYS A 94 -11.75 -4.72 2.36
CA LYS A 94 -10.92 -5.41 1.37
C LYS A 94 -11.03 -4.73 0.00
N ASN A 95 -9.90 -4.54 -0.65
CA ASN A 95 -9.75 -4.11 -2.01
C ASN A 95 -10.02 -5.28 -2.96
N LYS A 96 -11.19 -5.25 -3.61
CA LYS A 96 -11.57 -6.26 -4.61
C LYS A 96 -10.87 -6.07 -5.96
N GLY A 97 -10.17 -4.95 -6.14
CA GLY A 97 -9.45 -4.62 -7.37
C GLY A 97 -8.08 -5.27 -7.47
N ILE A 98 -7.47 -5.68 -6.35
CA ILE A 98 -6.15 -6.33 -6.34
C ILE A 98 -6.28 -7.76 -6.84
N LYS A 99 -5.69 -8.06 -8.00
CA LYS A 99 -5.69 -9.39 -8.60
C LYS A 99 -4.27 -9.95 -8.62
N CYS A 100 -4.05 -11.05 -7.91
CA CYS A 100 -2.80 -11.79 -7.98
C CYS A 100 -3.09 -13.15 -8.60
N GLU A 101 -2.60 -13.36 -9.83
CA GLU A 101 -2.79 -14.62 -10.57
C GLU A 101 -1.63 -15.60 -10.36
N GLU A 102 -0.53 -15.18 -9.74
CA GLU A 102 0.66 -16.00 -9.49
C GLU A 102 0.76 -16.46 -8.03
N GLN A 103 1.25 -17.70 -7.82
CA GLN A 103 1.59 -18.18 -6.47
C GLN A 103 2.92 -17.56 -6.00
N LEU A 104 2.80 -16.43 -5.29
CA LEU A 104 3.89 -15.72 -4.64
C LEU A 104 3.83 -15.91 -3.13
N THR A 105 4.94 -16.31 -2.52
CA THR A 105 5.09 -16.27 -1.06
C THR A 105 5.76 -14.95 -0.71
N VAL A 106 5.02 -14.01 -0.12
CA VAL A 106 5.59 -12.76 0.38
C VAL A 106 5.81 -12.90 1.88
N LEU A 107 7.07 -12.83 2.32
CA LEU A 107 7.39 -12.74 3.73
C LEU A 107 7.30 -11.27 4.14
N VAL A 108 6.33 -11.01 5.00
CA VAL A 108 6.01 -9.69 5.51
C VAL A 108 6.59 -9.57 6.93
N GLU A 109 7.70 -8.86 7.06
CA GLU A 109 8.32 -8.58 8.37
C GLU A 109 7.66 -7.33 8.98
N ALA A 110 7.21 -7.45 10.24
CA ALA A 110 6.74 -6.29 11.01
C ALA A 110 7.97 -5.49 11.43
N GLY A 111 8.10 -4.26 10.95
CA GLY A 111 8.99 -3.28 11.57
C GLY A 111 8.40 -2.90 12.92
N GLU A 112 9.20 -3.02 13.98
CA GLU A 112 8.88 -2.52 15.33
C GLU A 112 8.63 -1.01 15.33
#